data_AF-E4TZV1-F1
#
_entry.id   AF-E4TZV1-F1
#
_cell.length_a   1.000
_cell.length_b   1.000
_cell.length_c   1.000
_cell.angle_alpha   90.00
_cell.angle_beta   90.00
_cell.angle_gamma   90.00
#
_symmetry.space_group_name_H-M   'P 1'
#
loop_
_entity.id
_entity.type
_entity.pdbx_description
1 polymer ?
#
loop_
_entity_poly.entity_id
_entity_poly.type
_entity_poly.pdbx_seq_one_letter_code
_entity_poly.pdbx_strand_id
1 'polypeptide(L)'
;METSSTLILSDSERSEGKAPESALAAMALKLAPDGAELSYRDHIELLKDDLDFEEQGDAIYLDHPDDEARLLWAFHRPSGSHPTQVGDRNTDVAIMAFNHSRLGALERFIRLNPAVIENPDLRRHIRNRSRMLFRALVDNDFSELLEVLSLFPVFVDQACDQMINGRIWNEHYATALRGSQFLELSGALCNDRLVEGVIRRLRPLKHQTFDEAKALLVELCDQARKLHPKIKEHYVEEFDTWMKREKLHPLQMIVLTKQIALLKDSHV
;
A
#
# COMPACT_ATOMS: atom_id res chain seq x y z
N MET A 1 68.52 7.28 23.37
CA MET A 1 69.64 7.69 22.50
C MET A 1 69.07 7.73 21.09
N GLU A 2 68.47 8.86 20.74
CA GLU A 2 69.15 9.99 20.05
C GLU A 2 69.31 9.66 18.55
N THR A 3 68.38 10.16 17.70
CA THR A 3 68.49 11.36 16.81
C THR A 3 69.18 11.01 15.49
N SER A 4 68.70 11.30 14.27
CA SER A 4 68.10 12.53 13.71
C SER A 4 67.31 12.15 12.43
N SER A 5 66.07 12.60 12.23
CA SER A 5 65.65 13.89 11.63
C SER A 5 66.11 14.12 10.18
N THR A 6 65.15 14.16 9.24
CA THR A 6 64.94 15.31 8.34
C THR A 6 63.47 15.34 7.88
N LEU A 7 62.82 16.47 8.19
CA LEU A 7 61.49 16.97 7.82
C LEU A 7 61.60 17.80 6.54
N ILE A 8 60.63 17.74 5.61
CA ILE A 8 60.01 18.83 4.80
C ILE A 8 58.65 18.28 4.27
N LEU A 9 57.46 18.68 4.77
CA LEU A 9 56.50 19.73 4.27
C LEU A 9 56.28 19.69 2.74
N SER A 10 55.12 19.89 2.11
CA SER A 10 53.69 20.16 2.36
C SER A 10 53.00 19.92 0.98
N ASP A 11 51.75 19.48 0.86
CA ASP A 11 50.59 20.31 0.48
C ASP A 11 49.44 19.30 0.25
N SER A 12 48.30 19.35 0.95
CA SER A 12 47.20 20.30 0.76
C SER A 12 46.67 20.34 -0.67
N GLU A 13 45.95 19.30 -1.10
CA GLU A 13 44.82 19.49 -2.01
C GLU A 13 43.60 18.70 -1.53
N ARG A 14 42.62 19.47 -1.06
CA ARG A 14 41.22 19.07 -0.91
C ARG A 14 40.73 18.63 -2.29
N SER A 15 40.37 17.36 -2.47
CA SER A 15 39.51 16.99 -3.59
C SER A 15 38.09 17.45 -3.25
N GLU A 16 37.77 18.68 -3.63
CA GLU A 16 36.39 19.07 -3.88
C GLU A 16 35.83 18.09 -4.93
N GLY A 17 34.78 17.38 -4.55
CA GLY A 17 34.09 16.44 -5.42
C GLY A 17 33.52 17.20 -6.63
N LYS A 18 34.23 17.14 -7.76
CA LYS A 18 33.67 17.45 -9.06
C LYS A 18 32.48 16.52 -9.28
N ALA A 19 31.29 17.09 -9.40
CA ALA A 19 30.18 16.41 -10.04
C ALA A 19 30.66 15.86 -11.40
N PRO A 20 30.24 14.64 -11.79
CA PRO A 20 30.71 14.06 -13.04
C PRO A 20 30.31 14.99 -14.19
N GLU A 21 31.26 15.23 -15.08
CA GLU A 21 31.16 16.09 -16.28
C GLU A 21 29.96 15.74 -17.18
N SER A 22 29.34 14.57 -16.97
CA SER A 22 28.10 14.12 -17.59
C SER A 22 26.83 14.85 -17.14
N ALA A 23 26.77 15.40 -15.92
CA ALA A 23 25.60 16.10 -15.41
C ALA A 23 25.45 17.52 -16.00
N LEU A 24 26.57 18.16 -16.31
CA LEU A 24 26.61 19.46 -17.00
C LEU A 24 26.43 19.32 -18.52
N ALA A 25 26.87 18.22 -19.12
CA ALA A 25 26.62 17.91 -20.53
C ALA A 25 25.15 17.56 -20.82
N ALA A 26 24.42 17.02 -19.83
CA ALA A 26 22.99 16.72 -19.93
C ALA A 26 22.07 17.96 -19.88
N MET A 27 22.60 19.15 -19.51
CA MET A 27 21.87 20.41 -19.59
C MET A 27 21.78 20.98 -21.01
N ALA A 28 22.44 20.35 -22.00
CA ALA A 28 22.21 20.66 -23.39
C ALA A 28 20.83 20.11 -23.80
N LEU A 29 19.77 20.91 -23.58
CA LEU A 29 18.54 20.82 -24.35
C LEU A 29 18.96 20.58 -25.80
N LYS A 30 18.67 19.39 -26.35
CA LYS A 30 18.85 19.17 -27.79
C LYS A 30 18.14 20.34 -28.47
N LEU A 31 18.82 21.06 -29.34
CA LEU A 31 18.15 22.06 -30.16
C LEU A 31 17.24 21.30 -31.14
N ALA A 32 16.03 21.79 -31.34
CA ALA A 32 15.20 21.32 -32.44
C ALA A 32 15.96 21.50 -33.78
N PRO A 33 15.59 20.79 -34.85
CA PRO A 33 16.29 20.87 -36.16
C PRO A 33 16.40 22.29 -36.72
N ASP A 34 15.58 23.22 -36.23
CA ASP A 34 15.49 24.64 -36.56
C ASP A 34 16.19 25.57 -35.55
N GLY A 35 16.87 25.02 -34.54
CA GLY A 35 17.68 25.79 -33.58
C GLY A 35 16.91 26.37 -32.38
N ALA A 36 15.66 25.96 -32.16
CA ALA A 36 14.89 26.35 -30.97
C ALA A 36 15.21 25.45 -29.76
N GLU A 37 15.16 26.03 -28.54
CA GLU A 37 15.19 25.26 -27.29
C GLU A 37 13.98 24.33 -27.22
N LEU A 38 14.22 23.01 -27.19
CA LEU A 38 13.15 22.02 -27.03
C LEU A 38 12.50 22.13 -25.65
N SER A 39 11.17 22.14 -25.58
CA SER A 39 10.51 21.98 -24.28
C SER A 39 10.85 20.60 -23.67
N TYR A 40 10.74 20.45 -22.35
CA TYR A 40 10.94 19.14 -21.71
C TYR A 40 10.05 18.05 -22.32
N ARG A 41 8.82 18.43 -22.71
CA ARG A 41 7.88 17.52 -23.36
C ARG A 41 8.41 17.06 -24.71
N ASP A 42 8.88 17.99 -25.55
CA ASP A 42 9.41 17.63 -26.87
C ASP A 42 10.65 16.75 -26.75
N HIS A 43 11.51 17.03 -25.76
CA HIS A 43 12.66 16.19 -25.48
C HIS A 43 12.26 14.78 -25.01
N ILE A 44 11.28 14.65 -24.12
CA ILE A 44 10.74 13.34 -23.70
C ILE A 44 10.16 12.58 -24.89
N GLU A 45 9.42 13.24 -25.80
CA GLU A 45 8.86 12.58 -26.99
C GLU A 45 9.97 12.06 -27.91
N LEU A 46 11.06 12.81 -28.11
CA LEU A 46 12.21 12.34 -28.89
C LEU A 46 12.91 11.14 -28.24
N LEU A 47 12.99 11.10 -26.90
CA LEU A 47 13.65 10.01 -26.19
C LEU A 47 12.84 8.69 -26.23
N LYS A 48 11.53 8.72 -26.48
CA LYS A 48 10.67 7.51 -26.47
C LYS A 48 11.05 6.48 -27.52
N ASP A 49 11.67 6.90 -28.61
CA ASP A 49 12.08 6.02 -29.70
C ASP A 49 13.42 5.30 -29.41
N ASP A 50 14.13 5.69 -28.34
CA ASP A 50 15.39 5.07 -27.94
C ASP A 50 15.16 3.81 -27.08
N LEU A 51 16.01 2.79 -27.28
CA LEU A 51 15.95 1.54 -26.49
C LEU A 51 16.22 1.77 -25.00
N ASP A 52 17.04 2.76 -24.66
CA ASP A 52 17.44 3.11 -23.30
C ASP A 52 16.64 4.30 -22.73
N PHE A 53 15.42 4.52 -23.25
CA PHE A 53 14.56 5.67 -22.91
C PHE A 53 14.45 5.93 -21.41
N GLU A 54 14.16 4.89 -20.62
CA GLU A 54 13.96 5.03 -19.18
C GLU A 54 15.25 5.39 -18.44
N GLU A 55 16.38 4.79 -18.80
CA GLU A 55 17.68 5.07 -18.17
C GLU A 55 18.16 6.49 -18.49
N GLN A 56 18.03 6.91 -19.76
CA GLN A 56 18.37 8.27 -20.17
C GLN A 56 17.47 9.30 -19.48
N GLY A 57 16.16 9.04 -19.43
CA GLY A 57 15.23 9.94 -18.78
C GLY A 57 15.45 10.01 -17.25
N ASP A 58 15.75 8.89 -16.60
CA ASP A 58 16.09 8.88 -15.17
C ASP A 58 17.37 9.71 -14.91
N ALA A 59 18.41 9.57 -15.74
CA ALA A 59 19.66 10.33 -15.60
C ALA A 59 19.46 11.85 -15.77
N ILE A 60 18.49 12.28 -16.59
CA ILE A 60 18.26 13.69 -16.92
C ILE A 60 17.26 14.33 -15.96
N TYR A 61 16.16 13.64 -15.68
CA TYR A 61 14.97 14.24 -15.08
C TYR A 61 14.75 13.88 -13.62
N LEU A 62 15.36 12.81 -13.09
CA LEU A 62 14.98 12.32 -11.76
C LEU A 62 15.30 13.31 -10.65
N ASP A 63 16.48 13.92 -10.71
CA ASP A 63 16.98 14.90 -9.72
C ASP A 63 17.09 16.32 -10.31
N HIS A 64 16.39 16.58 -11.42
CA HIS A 64 16.47 17.85 -12.14
C HIS A 64 16.09 19.04 -11.24
N PRO A 65 16.80 20.18 -11.28
CA PRO A 65 16.52 21.32 -10.39
C PRO A 65 15.12 21.91 -10.59
N ASP A 66 14.64 21.94 -11.84
CA ASP A 66 13.29 22.38 -12.20
C ASP A 66 12.24 21.30 -11.87
N ASP A 67 11.21 21.71 -11.13
CA ASP A 67 10.10 20.84 -10.72
C ASP A 67 9.23 20.41 -11.90
N GLU A 68 9.08 21.24 -12.94
CA GLU A 68 8.29 20.91 -14.13
C GLU A 68 8.89 19.73 -14.89
N ALA A 69 10.22 19.70 -15.02
CA ALA A 69 10.96 18.59 -15.59
C ALA A 69 10.72 17.28 -14.81
N ARG A 70 10.85 17.31 -13.48
CA ARG A 70 10.61 16.12 -12.63
C ARG A 70 9.15 15.66 -12.70
N LEU A 71 8.21 16.60 -12.73
CA LEU A 71 6.76 16.34 -12.85
C LEU A 71 6.43 15.62 -14.15
N LEU A 72 6.93 16.13 -15.28
CA LEU A 72 6.72 15.51 -16.59
C LEU A 72 7.32 14.11 -16.64
N TRP A 73 8.52 13.93 -16.10
CA TRP A 73 9.13 12.60 -16.05
C TRP A 73 8.35 11.61 -15.19
N ALA A 74 7.86 12.04 -14.02
CA ALA A 74 7.02 11.20 -13.17
C ALA A 74 5.78 10.67 -13.92
N PHE A 75 5.23 11.44 -14.87
CA PHE A 75 4.10 11.03 -15.69
C PHE A 75 4.52 10.12 -16.88
N HIS A 76 5.62 10.44 -17.55
CA HIS A 76 6.04 9.79 -18.80
C HIS A 76 6.91 8.54 -18.63
N ARG A 77 7.47 8.30 -17.44
CA ARG A 77 8.35 7.16 -17.16
C ARG A 77 7.66 5.81 -17.47
N PRO A 78 8.21 4.95 -18.36
CA PRO A 78 7.52 3.74 -18.85
C PRO A 78 7.10 2.77 -17.76
N SER A 79 7.98 2.50 -16.79
CA SER A 79 7.72 1.58 -15.68
C SER A 79 6.88 2.19 -14.56
N GLY A 80 6.25 3.33 -14.81
CA GLY A 80 5.63 4.18 -13.79
C GLY A 80 6.66 5.04 -13.07
N SER A 81 6.16 6.01 -12.31
CA SER A 81 6.98 6.99 -11.61
C SER A 81 7.99 6.33 -10.67
N HIS A 82 9.19 6.90 -10.64
CA HIS A 82 10.29 6.35 -9.86
C HIS A 82 9.97 6.45 -8.35
N PRO A 83 10.38 5.46 -7.51
CA PRO A 83 10.08 5.46 -6.08
C PRO A 83 10.52 6.73 -5.33
N THR A 84 11.64 7.33 -5.71
CA THR A 84 12.14 8.56 -5.09
C THR A 84 11.23 9.77 -5.35
N GLN A 85 10.56 9.82 -6.50
CA GLN A 85 9.66 10.92 -6.86
C GLN A 85 8.37 10.91 -6.03
N VAL A 86 7.96 9.76 -5.47
CA VAL A 86 6.80 9.70 -4.56
C VAL A 86 7.04 10.54 -3.30
N GLY A 87 8.30 10.63 -2.88
CA GLY A 87 8.77 11.47 -1.78
C GLY A 87 9.40 12.79 -2.24
N ASP A 88 9.13 13.25 -3.46
CA ASP A 88 9.73 14.48 -3.98
C ASP A 88 9.40 15.67 -3.07
N ARG A 89 10.34 16.60 -2.95
CA ARG A 89 10.20 17.83 -2.16
C ARG A 89 9.04 18.72 -2.65
N ASN A 90 8.76 18.71 -3.94
CA ASN A 90 7.61 19.39 -4.53
C ASN A 90 6.37 18.48 -4.44
N THR A 91 5.29 19.01 -3.88
CA THR A 91 4.07 18.24 -3.63
C THR A 91 3.36 17.81 -4.91
N ASP A 92 3.43 18.58 -6.00
CA ASP A 92 2.78 18.22 -7.27
C ASP A 92 3.52 17.06 -7.94
N VAL A 93 4.85 17.06 -7.88
CA VAL A 93 5.68 15.92 -8.34
C VAL A 93 5.36 14.67 -7.52
N ALA A 94 5.30 14.80 -6.19
CA ALA A 94 4.96 13.69 -5.30
C ALA A 94 3.56 13.11 -5.55
N ILE A 95 2.56 13.97 -5.76
CA ILE A 95 1.18 13.59 -6.10
C ILE A 95 1.13 12.87 -7.45
N MET A 96 1.79 13.42 -8.47
CA MET A 96 1.88 12.80 -9.79
C MET A 96 2.52 11.41 -9.69
N ALA A 97 3.64 11.34 -8.97
CA ALA A 97 4.38 10.10 -8.79
C ALA A 97 3.55 9.05 -8.04
N PHE A 98 2.85 9.42 -6.96
CA PHE A 98 1.95 8.51 -6.24
C PHE A 98 0.87 7.94 -7.16
N ASN A 99 0.28 8.79 -8.01
CA ASN A 99 -0.81 8.44 -8.91
C ASN A 99 -0.38 7.54 -10.08
N HIS A 100 0.87 7.65 -10.54
CA HIS A 100 1.42 6.95 -11.71
C HIS A 100 2.45 5.86 -11.39
N SER A 101 2.85 5.73 -10.13
CA SER A 101 3.74 4.66 -9.67
C SER A 101 3.13 3.27 -9.93
N ARG A 102 4.00 2.26 -10.01
CA ARG A 102 3.64 0.82 -10.00
C ARG A 102 3.93 0.14 -8.66
N LEU A 103 4.41 0.87 -7.66
CA LEU A 103 4.68 0.35 -6.32
C LEU A 103 3.42 -0.22 -5.64
N GLY A 104 3.63 -1.10 -4.65
CA GLY A 104 2.59 -1.57 -3.73
C GLY A 104 1.98 -0.42 -2.92
N ALA A 105 0.85 -0.65 -2.26
CA ALA A 105 0.16 0.43 -1.56
C ALA A 105 0.99 0.96 -0.38
N LEU A 106 1.48 0.06 0.47
CA LEU A 106 2.29 0.38 1.63
C LEU A 106 3.51 1.20 1.27
N GLU A 107 4.27 0.75 0.28
CA GLU A 107 5.48 1.46 -0.14
C GLU A 107 5.15 2.86 -0.68
N ARG A 108 4.06 3.03 -1.44
CA ARG A 108 3.64 4.37 -1.88
C ARG A 108 3.31 5.28 -0.70
N PHE A 109 2.56 4.80 0.28
CA PHE A 109 2.17 5.63 1.42
C PHE A 109 3.37 5.96 2.33
N ILE A 110 4.29 5.01 2.55
CA ILE A 110 5.53 5.25 3.30
C ILE A 110 6.40 6.32 2.65
N ARG A 111 6.52 6.29 1.32
CA ARG A 111 7.37 7.22 0.58
C ARG A 111 6.72 8.58 0.34
N LEU A 112 5.39 8.67 0.41
CA LEU A 112 4.67 9.88 0.04
C LEU A 112 5.13 11.07 0.87
N ASN A 113 5.38 12.19 0.18
CA ASN A 113 5.71 13.46 0.84
C ASN A 113 4.72 13.75 2.00
N PRO A 114 5.20 13.92 3.25
CA PRO A 114 4.35 14.11 4.41
C PRO A 114 3.38 15.29 4.30
N ALA A 115 3.77 16.37 3.61
CA ALA A 115 2.91 17.53 3.40
C ALA A 115 1.63 17.17 2.64
N VAL A 116 1.71 16.20 1.71
CA VAL A 116 0.53 15.67 1.00
C VAL A 116 -0.37 14.90 1.95
N ILE A 117 0.20 14.13 2.89
CA ILE A 117 -0.56 13.35 3.88
C ILE A 117 -1.24 14.27 4.89
N GLU A 118 -0.58 15.33 5.34
CA GLU A 118 -1.08 16.22 6.39
C GLU A 118 -2.15 17.20 5.88
N ASN A 119 -2.03 17.66 4.63
CA ASN A 119 -2.94 18.66 4.06
C ASN A 119 -4.15 18.03 3.33
N PRO A 120 -5.40 18.25 3.80
CA PRO A 120 -6.61 17.72 3.15
C PRO A 120 -6.78 18.15 1.69
N ASP A 121 -6.40 19.38 1.34
CA ASP A 121 -6.50 19.90 -0.02
C ASP A 121 -5.52 19.21 -0.96
N LEU A 122 -4.34 18.82 -0.47
CA LEU A 122 -3.40 18.02 -1.26
C LEU A 122 -3.85 16.56 -1.36
N ARG A 123 -4.32 15.96 -0.25
CA ARG A 123 -4.84 14.58 -0.22
C ARG A 123 -5.96 14.36 -1.25
N ARG A 124 -6.77 15.37 -1.56
CA ARG A 124 -7.85 15.23 -2.56
C ARG A 124 -7.32 14.82 -3.94
N HIS A 125 -6.09 15.18 -4.29
CA HIS A 125 -5.46 14.89 -5.58
C HIS A 125 -4.97 13.45 -5.70
N ILE A 126 -4.78 12.73 -4.58
CA ILE A 126 -4.45 11.29 -4.57
C ILE A 126 -5.63 10.40 -4.20
N ARG A 127 -6.76 10.99 -3.78
CA ARG A 127 -7.95 10.27 -3.29
C ARG A 127 -8.41 9.13 -4.20
N ASN A 128 -8.48 9.38 -5.51
CA ASN A 128 -8.95 8.36 -6.46
C ASN A 128 -8.00 7.17 -6.52
N ARG A 129 -6.69 7.42 -6.54
CA ARG A 129 -5.69 6.35 -6.52
C ARG A 129 -5.69 5.61 -5.20
N SER A 130 -5.75 6.30 -4.06
CA SER A 130 -5.85 5.70 -2.73
C SER A 130 -7.08 4.79 -2.62
N ARG A 131 -8.25 5.23 -3.10
CA ARG A 131 -9.46 4.40 -3.17
C ARG A 131 -9.26 3.14 -4.02
N MET A 132 -8.62 3.25 -5.17
CA MET A 132 -8.32 2.09 -6.03
C MET A 132 -7.39 1.10 -5.34
N LEU A 133 -6.36 1.60 -4.64
CA LEU A 133 -5.44 0.78 -3.87
C LEU A 133 -6.19 0.06 -2.74
N PHE A 134 -6.95 0.78 -1.91
CA PHE A 134 -7.73 0.16 -0.83
C PHE A 134 -8.74 -0.86 -1.34
N ARG A 135 -9.41 -0.59 -2.47
CA ARG A 135 -10.29 -1.59 -3.09
C ARG A 135 -9.55 -2.88 -3.45
N ALA A 136 -8.34 -2.77 -3.97
CA ALA A 136 -7.51 -3.92 -4.31
C ALA A 136 -7.06 -4.68 -3.04
N LEU A 137 -6.63 -3.96 -1.99
CA LEU A 137 -6.18 -4.56 -0.74
C LEU A 137 -7.32 -5.25 0.02
N VAL A 138 -8.50 -4.62 0.10
CA VAL A 138 -9.70 -5.22 0.72
C VAL A 138 -10.09 -6.55 0.06
N ASP A 139 -9.71 -6.75 -1.21
CA ASP A 139 -10.01 -7.95 -1.99
C ASP A 139 -8.87 -8.98 -2.03
N ASN A 140 -7.63 -8.60 -1.72
CA ASN A 140 -6.45 -9.46 -1.95
C ASN A 140 -5.47 -9.52 -0.79
N ASP A 141 -5.25 -8.40 -0.11
CA ASP A 141 -4.25 -8.29 0.96
C ASP A 141 -4.76 -7.41 2.10
N PHE A 142 -5.56 -8.03 2.94
CA PHE A 142 -6.06 -7.40 4.16
C PHE A 142 -4.94 -7.07 5.15
N SER A 143 -3.79 -7.74 5.08
CA SER A 143 -2.68 -7.49 6.00
C SER A 143 -2.00 -6.17 5.66
N GLU A 144 -1.67 -5.95 4.38
CA GLU A 144 -1.13 -4.68 3.90
C GLU A 144 -2.11 -3.53 4.13
N LEU A 145 -3.42 -3.76 3.96
CA LEU A 145 -4.44 -2.75 4.29
C LEU A 145 -4.33 -2.26 5.73
N LEU A 146 -4.27 -3.19 6.70
CA LEU A 146 -4.19 -2.85 8.11
C LEU A 146 -2.88 -2.12 8.45
N GLU A 147 -1.78 -2.51 7.82
CA GLU A 147 -0.49 -1.87 8.02
C GLU A 147 -0.51 -0.42 7.53
N VAL A 148 -1.04 -0.18 6.32
CA VAL A 148 -1.21 1.17 5.79
C VAL A 148 -2.08 2.02 6.72
N LEU A 149 -3.22 1.49 7.17
CA LEU A 149 -4.14 2.25 8.02
C LEU A 149 -3.60 2.50 9.43
N SER A 150 -2.77 1.61 9.95
CA SER A 150 -2.08 1.82 11.23
C SER A 150 -1.04 2.94 11.13
N LEU A 151 -0.33 3.05 10.01
CA LEU A 151 0.67 4.10 9.79
C LEU A 151 0.03 5.44 9.39
N PHE A 152 -1.05 5.38 8.60
CA PHE A 152 -1.70 6.54 8.00
C PHE A 152 -3.21 6.56 8.27
N PRO A 153 -3.61 6.76 9.55
CA PRO A 153 -5.02 6.65 9.98
C PRO A 153 -5.96 7.67 9.32
N VAL A 154 -5.41 8.76 8.75
CA VAL A 154 -6.17 9.75 7.98
C VAL A 154 -6.91 9.15 6.78
N PHE A 155 -6.53 7.96 6.32
CA PHE A 155 -7.16 7.26 5.20
C PHE A 155 -8.21 6.21 5.61
N VAL A 156 -8.46 6.00 6.92
CA VAL A 156 -9.42 4.98 7.41
C VAL A 156 -10.82 5.18 6.81
N ASP A 157 -11.32 6.41 6.74
CA ASP A 157 -12.63 6.72 6.13
C ASP A 157 -12.73 6.22 4.68
N GLN A 158 -11.66 6.40 3.89
CA GLN A 158 -11.64 5.93 2.50
C GLN A 158 -11.64 4.41 2.41
N ALA A 159 -10.93 3.72 3.31
CA ALA A 159 -10.93 2.26 3.38
C ALA A 159 -12.29 1.71 3.85
N CYS A 160 -12.93 2.35 4.82
CA CYS A 160 -14.29 2.01 5.26
C CYS A 160 -15.29 2.10 4.11
N ASP A 161 -15.23 3.17 3.30
CA ASP A 161 -16.07 3.30 2.12
C ASP A 161 -15.84 2.14 1.11
N GLN A 162 -14.57 1.75 0.88
CA GLN A 162 -14.28 0.60 0.01
C GLN A 162 -14.74 -0.74 0.62
N MET A 163 -14.72 -0.89 1.94
CA MET A 163 -15.24 -2.08 2.62
C MET A 163 -16.76 -2.22 2.44
N ILE A 164 -17.49 -1.10 2.54
CA ILE A 164 -18.96 -1.08 2.45
C ILE A 164 -19.41 -1.19 1.00
N ASN A 165 -18.85 -0.38 0.10
CA ASN A 165 -19.37 -0.18 -1.25
C ASN A 165 -18.52 -0.86 -2.34
N GLY A 166 -17.32 -1.35 -2.00
CA GLY A 166 -16.42 -2.00 -2.95
C GLY A 166 -16.95 -3.35 -3.41
N ARG A 167 -16.92 -3.60 -4.72
CA ARG A 167 -17.23 -4.90 -5.30
C ARG A 167 -16.21 -5.95 -4.84
N ILE A 168 -16.70 -7.18 -4.66
CA ILE A 168 -15.89 -8.36 -4.39
C ILE A 168 -15.61 -9.01 -5.74
N TRP A 169 -14.34 -9.11 -6.12
CA TRP A 169 -13.96 -9.72 -7.40
C TRP A 169 -13.33 -11.10 -7.20
N ASN A 170 -12.73 -11.32 -6.03
CA ASN A 170 -11.91 -12.48 -5.77
C ASN A 170 -12.47 -13.28 -4.56
N GLU A 171 -12.19 -14.58 -4.52
CA GLU A 171 -12.51 -15.47 -3.38
C GLU A 171 -11.35 -15.51 -2.36
N HIS A 172 -10.62 -14.41 -2.21
CA HIS A 172 -9.63 -14.25 -1.15
C HIS A 172 -10.30 -13.71 0.10
N TYR A 173 -10.50 -14.59 1.07
CA TYR A 173 -11.16 -14.24 2.31
C TYR A 173 -10.18 -13.71 3.36
N ALA A 174 -10.59 -12.64 4.05
CA ALA A 174 -9.91 -12.17 5.25
C ALA A 174 -10.12 -13.15 6.41
N THR A 175 -9.12 -13.26 7.28
CA THR A 175 -9.30 -14.00 8.55
C THR A 175 -10.16 -13.20 9.51
N ALA A 176 -10.85 -13.89 10.41
CA ALA A 176 -11.69 -13.26 11.43
C ALA A 176 -10.91 -12.26 12.29
N LEU A 177 -9.65 -12.55 12.61
CA LEU A 177 -8.78 -11.66 13.36
C LEU A 177 -8.47 -10.38 12.59
N ARG A 178 -8.13 -10.48 11.31
CA ARG A 178 -7.85 -9.31 10.45
C ARG A 178 -9.10 -8.45 10.28
N GLY A 179 -10.27 -9.07 10.11
CA GLY A 179 -11.56 -8.37 10.13
C GLY A 179 -11.82 -7.66 11.46
N SER A 180 -11.47 -8.28 12.58
CA SER A 180 -11.63 -7.69 13.92
C SER A 180 -10.72 -6.48 14.12
N GLN A 181 -9.45 -6.58 13.71
CA GLN A 181 -8.48 -5.48 13.74
C GLN A 181 -8.94 -4.31 12.86
N PHE A 182 -9.53 -4.58 11.70
CA PHE A 182 -10.07 -3.53 10.84
C PHE A 182 -11.22 -2.77 11.51
N LEU A 183 -12.15 -3.49 12.16
CA LEU A 183 -13.25 -2.88 12.89
C LEU A 183 -12.75 -2.04 14.09
N GLU A 184 -11.70 -2.49 14.76
CA GLU A 184 -11.03 -1.73 15.84
C GLU A 184 -10.40 -0.43 15.31
N LEU A 185 -9.62 -0.50 14.22
CA LEU A 185 -9.02 0.68 13.57
C LEU A 185 -10.06 1.68 13.06
N SER A 186 -11.25 1.18 12.71
CA SER A 186 -12.35 2.03 12.22
C SER A 186 -12.92 2.94 13.32
N GLY A 187 -12.73 2.58 14.60
CA GLY A 187 -13.12 3.40 15.74
C GLY A 187 -14.56 3.90 15.65
N ALA A 188 -14.74 5.22 15.67
CA ALA A 188 -16.05 5.86 15.60
C ALA A 188 -16.81 5.66 14.26
N LEU A 189 -16.12 5.22 13.20
CA LEU A 189 -16.75 4.90 11.91
C LEU A 189 -17.38 3.50 11.90
N CYS A 190 -17.12 2.69 12.92
CA CYS A 190 -17.68 1.35 13.03
C CYS A 190 -19.21 1.43 13.22
N ASN A 191 -19.94 0.94 12.22
CA ASN A 191 -21.39 0.85 12.19
C ASN A 191 -21.84 -0.47 11.54
N ASP A 192 -23.13 -0.76 11.57
CA ASP A 192 -23.67 -2.04 11.07
C ASP A 192 -23.34 -2.28 9.59
N ARG A 193 -23.33 -1.23 8.75
CA ARG A 193 -22.96 -1.36 7.33
C ARG A 193 -21.50 -1.76 7.16
N LEU A 194 -20.62 -1.23 8.01
CA LEU A 194 -19.20 -1.57 7.98
C LEU A 194 -18.98 -3.01 8.46
N VAL A 195 -19.65 -3.40 9.54
CA VAL A 195 -19.62 -4.77 10.07
C VAL A 195 -20.09 -5.76 9.00
N GLU A 196 -21.21 -5.49 8.32
CA GLU A 196 -21.68 -6.29 7.19
C GLU A 196 -20.66 -6.33 6.05
N GLY A 197 -20.02 -5.18 5.77
CA GLY A 197 -18.91 -5.09 4.83
C GLY A 197 -17.77 -6.06 5.14
N VAL A 198 -17.33 -6.09 6.40
CA VAL A 198 -16.28 -7.00 6.87
C VAL A 198 -16.74 -8.44 6.81
N ILE A 199 -17.95 -8.76 7.28
CA ILE A 199 -18.51 -10.12 7.27
C ILE A 199 -18.53 -10.71 5.86
N ARG A 200 -18.91 -9.92 4.84
CA ARG A 200 -18.90 -10.37 3.43
C ARG A 200 -17.51 -10.73 2.90
N ARG A 201 -16.43 -10.30 3.58
CA ARG A 201 -15.04 -10.62 3.24
C ARG A 201 -14.48 -11.80 4.04
N LEU A 202 -15.22 -12.32 5.01
CA LEU A 202 -14.79 -13.46 5.82
C LEU A 202 -15.05 -14.78 5.11
N ARG A 203 -14.33 -15.83 5.52
CA ARG A 203 -14.47 -17.16 4.92
C ARG A 203 -15.86 -17.74 5.23
N PRO A 204 -16.69 -18.07 4.21
CA PRO A 204 -18.01 -18.65 4.42
C PRO A 204 -17.92 -20.15 4.73
N LEU A 205 -18.96 -20.72 5.35
CA LEU A 205 -19.04 -22.17 5.63
C LEU A 205 -19.76 -22.94 4.53
N LYS A 206 -20.43 -22.26 3.59
CA LYS A 206 -21.37 -22.88 2.64
C LYS A 206 -20.81 -24.10 1.88
N HIS A 207 -19.52 -24.14 1.60
CA HIS A 207 -18.88 -25.21 0.82
C HIS A 207 -17.81 -25.98 1.60
N GLN A 208 -17.76 -25.85 2.92
CA GLN A 208 -16.75 -26.52 3.73
C GLN A 208 -17.17 -27.94 4.10
N THR A 209 -16.19 -28.84 4.07
CA THR A 209 -16.25 -30.17 4.66
C THR A 209 -16.26 -30.09 6.19
N PHE A 210 -16.58 -31.20 6.86
CA PHE A 210 -16.53 -31.26 8.32
C PHE A 210 -15.14 -30.91 8.89
N ASP A 211 -14.07 -31.42 8.28
CA ASP A 211 -12.71 -31.19 8.78
C ASP A 211 -12.29 -29.73 8.58
N GLU A 212 -12.64 -29.12 7.46
CA GLU A 212 -12.40 -27.68 7.21
C GLU A 212 -13.17 -26.79 8.18
N ALA A 213 -14.47 -27.08 8.37
CA ALA A 213 -15.32 -26.33 9.29
C ALA A 213 -14.81 -26.47 10.74
N LYS A 214 -14.41 -27.68 11.15
CA LYS A 214 -13.81 -27.92 12.46
C LYS A 214 -12.48 -27.17 12.62
N ALA A 215 -11.62 -27.18 11.61
CA ALA A 215 -10.35 -26.45 11.64
C ALA A 215 -10.56 -24.95 11.78
N LEU A 216 -11.51 -24.38 11.02
CA LEU A 216 -11.89 -22.98 11.15
C LEU A 216 -12.43 -22.67 12.55
N LEU A 217 -13.28 -23.53 13.12
CA LEU A 217 -13.82 -23.30 14.46
C LEU A 217 -12.73 -23.32 15.54
N VAL A 218 -11.75 -24.22 15.42
CA VAL A 218 -10.58 -24.26 16.31
C VAL A 218 -9.78 -22.97 16.19
N GLU A 219 -9.48 -22.52 14.97
CA GLU A 219 -8.78 -21.24 14.74
C GLU A 219 -9.52 -20.05 15.40
N LEU A 220 -10.85 -20.00 15.25
CA LEU A 220 -11.69 -18.99 15.87
C LEU A 220 -11.65 -19.05 17.41
N CYS A 221 -11.68 -20.25 17.99
CA CYS A 221 -11.61 -20.43 19.44
C CYS A 221 -10.25 -20.01 20.01
N ASP A 222 -9.15 -20.37 19.34
CA ASP A 222 -7.79 -20.03 19.76
C ASP A 222 -7.56 -18.51 19.83
N GLN A 223 -8.35 -17.75 19.07
CA GLN A 223 -8.25 -16.30 18.96
C GLN A 223 -9.46 -15.57 19.54
N ALA A 224 -10.39 -16.27 20.20
CA ALA A 224 -11.73 -15.77 20.51
C ALA A 224 -11.75 -14.45 21.31
N ARG A 225 -10.79 -14.26 22.21
CA ARG A 225 -10.64 -13.00 23.00
C ARG A 225 -10.28 -11.78 22.16
N LYS A 226 -9.65 -11.98 21.01
CA LYS A 226 -9.23 -10.92 20.08
C LYS A 226 -10.28 -10.67 18.99
N LEU A 227 -11.31 -11.49 18.91
CA LEU A 227 -12.33 -11.37 17.88
C LEU A 227 -13.38 -10.33 18.27
N HIS A 228 -13.75 -9.50 17.30
CA HIS A 228 -14.83 -8.54 17.45
C HIS A 228 -16.16 -9.29 17.74
N PRO A 229 -16.99 -8.82 18.69
CA PRO A 229 -18.22 -9.52 19.09
C PRO A 229 -19.13 -9.88 17.90
N LYS A 230 -19.32 -8.95 16.96
CA LYS A 230 -20.14 -9.19 15.76
C LYS A 230 -19.60 -10.27 14.81
N ILE A 231 -18.28 -10.46 14.76
CA ILE A 231 -17.68 -11.54 13.97
C ILE A 231 -17.89 -12.89 14.65
N LYS A 232 -17.81 -12.94 15.99
CA LYS A 232 -18.15 -14.15 16.76
C LYS A 232 -19.63 -14.51 16.59
N GLU A 233 -20.54 -13.55 16.76
CA GLU A 233 -21.98 -13.72 16.53
C GLU A 233 -22.25 -14.29 15.13
N HIS A 234 -21.66 -13.68 14.09
CA HIS A 234 -21.79 -14.17 12.71
C HIS A 234 -21.36 -15.63 12.58
N TYR A 235 -20.17 -16.00 13.04
CA TYR A 235 -19.70 -17.38 12.89
C TYR A 235 -20.53 -18.38 13.70
N VAL A 236 -20.97 -18.02 14.90
CA VAL A 236 -21.89 -18.86 15.69
C VAL A 236 -23.15 -19.18 14.88
N GLU A 237 -23.79 -18.17 14.30
CA GLU A 237 -25.01 -18.33 13.50
C GLU A 237 -24.75 -19.10 12.20
N GLU A 238 -23.60 -18.85 11.55
CA GLU A 238 -23.18 -19.50 10.32
C GLU A 238 -22.92 -21.01 10.55
N PHE A 239 -22.25 -21.37 11.66
CA PHE A 239 -22.06 -22.77 12.08
C PHE A 239 -23.40 -23.45 12.43
N ASP A 240 -24.28 -22.78 13.18
CA ASP A 240 -25.60 -23.32 13.51
C ASP A 240 -26.43 -23.59 12.25
N THR A 241 -26.35 -22.69 11.26
CA THR A 241 -27.04 -22.83 9.96
C THR A 241 -26.42 -23.95 9.14
N TRP A 242 -25.09 -24.01 9.07
CA TRP A 242 -24.36 -25.06 8.36
C TRP A 242 -24.65 -26.45 8.94
N MET A 243 -24.59 -26.63 10.27
CA MET A 243 -24.87 -27.91 10.93
C MET A 243 -26.32 -28.39 10.73
N LYS A 244 -27.31 -27.49 10.62
CA LYS A 244 -28.70 -27.87 10.32
C LYS A 244 -28.89 -28.36 8.88
N ARG A 245 -28.06 -27.86 7.97
CA ARG A 245 -28.10 -28.22 6.55
C ARG A 245 -27.33 -29.50 6.27
N GLU A 246 -26.17 -29.66 6.88
CA GLU A 246 -25.31 -30.82 6.67
C GLU A 246 -25.82 -32.06 7.42
N LYS A 247 -25.73 -33.23 6.78
CA LYS A 247 -26.11 -34.51 7.40
C LYS A 247 -24.96 -35.08 8.25
N LEU A 248 -24.59 -34.34 9.30
CA LEU A 248 -23.49 -34.71 10.18
C LEU A 248 -23.86 -35.90 11.08
N HIS A 249 -22.86 -36.71 11.42
CA HIS A 249 -23.03 -37.75 12.43
C HIS A 249 -23.27 -37.10 13.82
N PRO A 250 -24.10 -37.70 14.72
CA PRO A 250 -24.38 -37.12 16.03
C PRO A 250 -23.14 -36.74 16.86
N LEU A 251 -22.09 -37.55 16.80
CA LEU A 251 -20.82 -37.24 17.49
C LEU A 251 -20.12 -36.01 16.91
N GLN A 252 -20.16 -35.81 15.60
CA GLN A 252 -19.60 -34.62 14.94
C GLN A 252 -20.35 -33.37 15.38
N MET A 253 -21.68 -33.45 15.45
CA MET A 253 -22.51 -32.35 15.97
C MET A 253 -22.14 -32.00 17.41
N ILE A 254 -22.03 -33.00 18.31
CA ILE A 254 -21.67 -32.77 19.72
C ILE A 254 -20.31 -32.06 19.83
N VAL A 255 -19.31 -32.47 19.04
CA VAL A 255 -17.98 -31.85 19.05
C VAL A 255 -18.06 -30.38 18.66
N LEU A 256 -18.76 -30.07 17.57
CA LEU A 256 -18.90 -28.68 17.09
C LEU A 256 -19.72 -27.83 18.05
N THR A 257 -20.85 -28.33 18.58
CA THR A 257 -21.67 -27.59 19.56
C THR A 257 -20.86 -27.21 20.79
N LYS A 258 -20.01 -28.11 21.31
CA LYS A 258 -19.13 -27.80 22.44
C LYS A 258 -18.14 -26.68 22.11
N GLN A 259 -17.53 -26.71 20.92
CA GLN A 259 -16.58 -25.67 20.50
C GLN A 259 -17.28 -24.33 20.23
N ILE A 260 -18.49 -24.33 19.66
CA ILE A 260 -19.30 -23.12 19.47
C ILE A 260 -19.61 -22.46 20.82
N ALA A 261 -19.88 -23.25 21.87
CA ALA A 261 -20.06 -22.71 23.21
C ALA A 261 -18.79 -22.01 23.73
N LEU A 262 -17.59 -22.56 23.48
CA LEU A 262 -16.33 -21.90 23.85
C LEU A 262 -16.14 -20.56 23.12
N LEU A 263 -16.52 -20.49 21.84
CA LEU A 263 -16.48 -19.24 21.06
C LEU A 263 -17.41 -18.17 21.66
N LYS A 264 -18.60 -18.57 22.15
CA LYS A 264 -19.55 -17.69 22.85
C LYS A 264 -19.01 -17.22 24.20
N ASP A 265 -18.48 -18.14 25.00
CA ASP A 265 -18.14 -17.91 26.41
C ASP A 265 -16.83 -17.15 26.63
N SER A 266 -16.03 -16.94 25.58
CA SER A 266 -14.77 -16.17 25.64
C SER A 266 -14.96 -14.65 25.88
N HIS A 267 -16.05 -14.26 26.54
CA HIS A 267 -16.38 -12.91 27.01
C HIS A 267 -15.86 -12.60 28.42
N VAL A 268 -14.89 -13.38 28.92
CA VAL A 268 -14.19 -13.14 30.20
C VAL A 268 -12.68 -12.97 30.00
#